data_AF-A0A7S2GY44-F1
#
_entry.id   AF-A0A7S2GY44-F1
#
_cell.length_a   1.000
_cell.length_b   1.000
_cell.length_c   1.000
_cell.angle_alpha   90.00
_cell.angle_beta   90.00
_cell.angle_gamma   90.00
#
_symmetry.space_group_name_H-M   'P 1'
#
loop_
_entity.id
_entity.type
_entity.pdbx_description
1 polymer ?
#
loop_
_entity_poly.entity_id
_entity_poly.type
_entity_poly.pdbx_seq_one_letter_code
_entity_poly.pdbx_strand_id
1 'polypeptide(L)'
;GAAQVLHRLIVTTFFALSVAVSGSAQVMAGYALQWDITGSTLTVAISAATTGWVGFGLASSGGMYGADMMVARVDDSTGTGSISDYWSRGEVTPSLDEQQDWTLLAAAQA
;
A
#
# COMPACT_ATOMS: atom_id res chain seq x y z
N GLY A 1 10.93 -51.14 -16.27
CA GLY A 1 11.04 -50.20 -17.40
C GLY A 1 10.62 -48.82 -16.94
N ALA A 2 11.50 -47.83 -17.05
CA ALA A 2 11.45 -46.51 -16.41
C ALA A 2 10.36 -45.54 -16.92
N ALA A 3 9.21 -46.02 -17.41
CA ALA A 3 8.17 -45.18 -17.99
C ALA A 3 6.83 -45.19 -17.21
N GLN A 4 6.80 -45.83 -16.03
CA GLN A 4 5.70 -45.68 -15.04
C GLN A 4 5.81 -44.37 -14.23
N VAL A 5 6.66 -43.42 -14.65
CA VAL A 5 6.93 -42.14 -13.98
C VAL A 5 6.07 -40.99 -14.55
N LEU A 6 5.22 -41.25 -15.54
CA LEU A 6 4.44 -40.20 -16.22
C LEU A 6 3.08 -39.86 -15.59
N HIS A 7 2.81 -40.28 -14.35
CA HIS A 7 1.50 -40.04 -13.68
C HIS A 7 1.58 -39.32 -12.33
N ARG A 8 2.72 -38.73 -11.95
CA ARG A 8 2.90 -38.18 -10.60
C ARG A 8 3.50 -36.77 -10.47
N LEU A 9 3.58 -35.97 -11.54
CA LEU A 9 4.26 -34.67 -11.43
C LEU A 9 3.60 -33.51 -12.17
N ILE A 10 2.26 -33.38 -12.14
CA ILE A 10 1.59 -32.08 -12.33
C ILE A 10 0.32 -32.01 -11.44
N VAL A 11 0.38 -32.49 -10.20
CA VAL A 11 -0.72 -32.35 -9.19
C VAL A 11 -0.20 -31.76 -7.87
N THR A 12 1.07 -31.35 -7.82
CA THR A 12 1.66 -30.61 -6.69
C THR A 12 2.31 -29.39 -7.34
N THR A 13 1.63 -28.25 -7.46
CA THR A 13 1.57 -27.23 -6.42
C THR A 13 0.31 -26.36 -6.57
N PHE A 14 -0.84 -26.83 -6.07
CA PHE A 14 -1.83 -25.91 -5.48
C PHE A 14 -1.41 -25.68 -4.02
N PHE A 15 -0.26 -25.04 -3.82
CA PHE A 15 -0.16 -24.17 -2.67
C PHE A 15 -0.89 -22.90 -3.09
N ALA A 16 -1.79 -22.40 -2.26
CA ALA A 16 -2.17 -21.00 -2.33
C ALA A 16 -0.89 -20.19 -2.07
N LEU A 17 -0.07 -20.04 -3.10
CA LEU A 17 0.90 -18.98 -3.17
C LEU A 17 0.01 -17.76 -3.32
N SER A 18 -0.32 -17.12 -2.21
CA SER A 18 -0.44 -15.67 -2.24
C SER A 18 0.85 -15.21 -2.89
N VAL A 19 0.83 -15.00 -4.20
CA VAL A 19 1.97 -14.43 -4.91
C VAL A 19 2.06 -13.05 -4.29
N ALA A 20 2.98 -12.90 -3.34
CA ALA A 20 3.33 -11.60 -2.81
C ALA A 20 3.77 -10.79 -4.03
N VAL A 21 2.95 -9.83 -4.45
CA VAL A 21 3.35 -8.87 -5.48
C VAL A 21 3.97 -7.71 -4.74
N SER A 22 5.27 -7.82 -4.50
CA SER A 22 6.06 -6.76 -3.87
C SER A 22 6.76 -5.91 -4.92
N GLY A 23 6.98 -4.64 -4.61
CA GLY A 23 7.72 -3.74 -5.47
C GLY A 23 8.16 -2.47 -4.76
N SER A 24 8.97 -1.68 -5.45
CA SER A 24 9.35 -0.35 -4.99
C SER A 24 9.53 0.61 -6.17
N ALA A 25 9.30 1.89 -5.91
CA ALA A 25 9.47 2.96 -6.88
C ALA A 25 9.97 4.24 -6.19
N GLN A 26 10.89 4.93 -6.85
CA GLN A 26 11.14 6.36 -6.58
C GLN A 26 10.09 7.15 -7.36
N VAL A 27 9.03 7.59 -6.68
CA VAL A 27 7.89 8.26 -7.34
C VAL A 27 8.32 9.64 -7.82
N MET A 28 9.06 10.35 -6.97
CA MET A 28 9.71 11.62 -7.28
C MET A 28 10.90 11.84 -6.33
N ALA A 29 11.69 12.88 -6.58
CA ALA A 29 12.80 13.22 -5.69
C ALA A 29 12.29 13.44 -4.25
N GLY A 30 12.83 12.68 -3.31
CA GLY A 30 12.40 12.75 -1.91
C GLY A 30 11.05 12.09 -1.61
N TYR A 31 10.52 11.24 -2.49
CA TYR A 31 9.36 10.40 -2.20
C TYR A 31 9.54 9.00 -2.79
N ALA A 32 9.72 8.02 -1.91
CA ALA A 32 9.88 6.61 -2.24
C ALA A 32 8.70 5.79 -1.72
N LEU A 33 8.24 4.87 -2.55
CA LEU A 33 7.14 3.94 -2.25
C LEU A 33 7.67 2.51 -2.29
N GLN A 34 7.30 1.72 -1.31
CA GLN A 34 7.42 0.26 -1.32
C GLN A 34 6.03 -0.32 -1.06
N TRP A 35 5.73 -1.44 -1.71
CA TRP A 35 4.48 -2.13 -1.49
C TRP A 35 4.67 -3.64 -1.45
N ASP A 36 3.75 -4.30 -0.77
CA ASP A 36 3.56 -5.74 -0.78
C ASP A 36 2.07 -6.06 -0.84
N ILE A 37 1.68 -6.94 -1.76
CA ILE A 37 0.29 -7.42 -1.85
C ILE A 37 0.28 -8.89 -1.46
N THR A 38 -0.33 -9.21 -0.33
CA THR A 38 -0.50 -10.59 0.14
C THR A 38 -1.99 -10.91 0.26
N GLY A 39 -2.48 -11.81 -0.60
CA GLY A 39 -3.92 -12.13 -0.65
C GLY A 39 -4.72 -10.91 -1.11
N SER A 40 -5.60 -10.40 -0.23
CA SER A 40 -6.41 -9.19 -0.46
C SER A 40 -5.85 -7.95 0.25
N THR A 41 -4.68 -8.06 0.89
CA THR A 41 -4.11 -6.97 1.69
C THR A 41 -2.97 -6.31 0.92
N LEU A 42 -3.06 -4.99 0.77
CA LEU A 42 -1.94 -4.14 0.34
C LEU A 42 -1.27 -3.55 1.59
N THR A 43 0.04 -3.76 1.70
CA THR A 43 0.89 -3.08 2.68
C THR A 43 1.76 -2.07 1.96
N VAL A 44 1.83 -0.85 2.47
CA VAL A 44 2.58 0.25 1.88
C VAL A 44 3.57 0.82 2.88
N ALA A 45 4.79 1.09 2.42
CA ALA A 45 5.77 1.88 3.17
C ALA A 45 6.21 3.08 2.31
N ILE A 46 6.12 4.27 2.90
CA ILE A 46 6.47 5.54 2.25
C ILE A 46 7.61 6.17 3.02
N SER A 47 8.64 6.60 2.29
CA SER A 47 9.71 7.45 2.81
C SER A 47 9.68 8.76 2.05
N ALA A 48 9.47 9.87 2.76
CA ALA A 48 9.38 11.19 2.16
C ALA A 48 10.24 12.21 2.90
N ALA A 49 10.90 13.10 2.15
CA ALA A 49 11.70 14.21 2.69
C ALA A 49 10.78 15.38 3.08
N THR A 50 10.02 15.21 4.16
CA THR A 50 9.06 16.20 4.69
C THR A 50 8.97 16.06 6.21
N THR A 51 8.70 17.17 6.89
CA THR A 51 8.26 17.20 8.31
C THR A 51 6.75 17.47 8.43
N GLY A 52 6.05 17.46 7.29
CA GLY A 52 4.61 17.67 7.23
C GLY A 52 3.86 16.34 7.20
N TRP A 53 2.99 16.22 6.21
CA TRP A 53 2.19 15.02 5.97
C TRP A 53 2.63 14.33 4.68
N VAL A 54 2.32 13.05 4.59
CA VAL A 54 2.43 12.24 3.36
C VAL A 54 1.04 11.77 2.97
N GLY A 55 0.74 11.81 1.67
CA GLY A 55 -0.50 11.26 1.11
C GLY A 55 -0.21 10.09 0.17
N PHE A 56 -1.11 9.12 0.13
CA PHE A 56 -1.13 8.03 -0.84
C PHE A 56 -2.58 7.66 -1.14
N GLY A 57 -2.88 7.25 -2.36
CA GLY A 57 -4.22 6.80 -2.71
C GLY A 57 -4.27 5.89 -3.92
N LEU A 58 -5.38 5.18 -4.04
CA LEU A 58 -5.67 4.24 -5.11
C LEU A 58 -6.94 4.66 -5.84
N ALA A 59 -6.85 4.73 -7.17
CA ALA A 59 -8.01 4.90 -8.03
C ALA A 59 -7.82 4.06 -9.30
N SER A 60 -8.91 3.49 -9.81
CA SER A 60 -8.92 2.81 -11.11
C SER A 60 -8.61 3.76 -12.27
N SER A 61 -8.87 5.06 -12.09
CA SER A 61 -8.56 6.12 -13.05
C SER A 61 -7.07 6.47 -13.12
N GLY A 62 -6.27 6.06 -12.13
CA GLY A 62 -4.87 6.45 -11.97
C GLY A 62 -4.66 7.92 -11.55
N GLY A 63 -5.75 8.65 -11.30
CA GLY A 63 -5.73 10.04 -10.84
C GLY A 63 -6.45 10.19 -9.50
N MET A 64 -6.67 11.44 -9.10
CA MET A 64 -7.27 11.75 -7.81
C MET A 64 -8.79 11.56 -7.77
N TYR A 65 -9.48 11.65 -8.92
CA TYR A 65 -10.93 11.45 -8.98
C TYR A 65 -11.30 10.00 -8.65
N GLY A 66 -12.14 9.83 -7.62
CA GLY A 66 -12.57 8.53 -7.13
C GLY A 66 -11.48 7.77 -6.37
N ALA A 67 -10.42 8.46 -5.94
CA ALA A 67 -9.38 7.85 -5.14
C ALA A 67 -9.84 7.63 -3.69
N ASP A 68 -9.52 6.45 -3.17
CA ASP A 68 -9.45 6.14 -1.75
C ASP A 68 -8.02 6.48 -1.28
N MET A 69 -7.89 7.28 -0.24
CA MET A 69 -6.69 8.02 0.09
C MET A 69 -6.41 8.02 1.59
N MET A 70 -5.17 7.73 1.96
CA MET A 70 -4.68 7.98 3.30
C MET A 70 -3.81 9.23 3.35
N VAL A 71 -3.89 9.93 4.48
CA VAL A 71 -2.93 10.97 4.87
C VAL A 71 -2.32 10.60 6.21
N ALA A 72 -1.00 10.51 6.26
CA ALA A 72 -0.26 10.19 7.47
C ALA A 72 0.70 11.32 7.86
N ARG A 73 0.98 11.44 9.15
CA ARG A 73 1.94 12.39 9.71
C ARG A 73 2.55 11.86 10.99
N VAL A 74 3.68 12.44 11.37
CA VAL A 74 4.28 12.28 12.70
C VAL A 74 4.14 13.60 13.43
N ASP A 75 3.70 13.55 14.69
CA ASP A 75 3.64 14.75 15.53
C ASP A 75 5.03 15.10 16.05
N ASP A 76 5.55 16.28 15.69
CA ASP A 76 6.90 16.73 16.03
C ASP A 76 7.18 16.79 17.54
N SER A 77 6.15 17.01 18.34
CA SER A 77 6.29 17.20 19.79
C SER A 77 6.32 15.89 20.56
N THR A 78 5.64 14.86 20.05
CA THR A 78 5.47 13.56 20.72
C THR A 78 6.16 12.42 20.01
N GLY A 79 6.54 12.59 18.73
CA GLY A 79 6.99 11.51 17.85
C GLY A 79 5.89 10.51 17.47
N THR A 80 4.62 10.81 17.79
CA THR A 80 3.51 9.87 17.58
C THR A 80 3.01 9.94 16.14
N GLY A 81 2.90 8.78 15.48
CA GLY A 81 2.29 8.63 14.17
C GLY A 81 0.77 8.70 14.21
N SER A 82 0.17 9.29 13.16
CA SER A 82 -1.28 9.26 12.94
C SER A 82 -1.59 9.10 11.45
N ILE A 83 -2.72 8.46 11.16
CA ILE A 83 -3.28 8.30 9.81
C ILE A 83 -4.73 8.77 9.80
N SER A 84 -5.19 9.28 8.67
CA SER A 84 -6.57 9.66 8.44
C SER A 84 -6.98 9.20 7.04
N ASP A 85 -8.21 8.71 6.94
CA ASP A 85 -8.79 8.15 5.73
C ASP A 85 -9.64 9.18 5.01
N TYR A 86 -9.54 9.21 3.70
CA TYR A 86 -10.18 10.18 2.84
C TYR A 86 -10.59 9.53 1.53
N TRP A 87 -11.63 10.08 0.93
CA TRP A 87 -11.97 9.76 -0.45
C TRP A 87 -12.17 11.04 -1.26
N SER A 88 -11.92 10.94 -2.56
CA SER A 88 -11.90 12.11 -3.42
C SER A 88 -12.99 12.10 -4.49
N ARG A 89 -13.64 13.26 -4.65
CA ARG A 89 -14.63 13.53 -5.70
C ARG A 89 -14.03 14.24 -6.93
N GLY A 90 -12.70 14.43 -6.97
CA GLY A 90 -12.00 15.12 -8.06
C GLY A 90 -10.66 15.72 -7.63
N GLU A 91 -10.12 16.64 -8.41
CA GLU A 91 -8.87 17.34 -8.06
C GLU A 91 -9.14 18.51 -7.09
N VAL A 92 -9.78 18.19 -5.96
CA VAL A 92 -10.19 19.12 -4.90
C VAL A 92 -9.89 18.50 -3.55
N THR A 93 -9.85 19.29 -2.46
CA THR A 93 -9.61 18.76 -1.12
C THR A 93 -10.48 17.52 -0.84
N PRO A 94 -9.86 16.35 -0.54
CA PRO A 94 -10.59 15.12 -0.25
C PRO A 94 -11.52 15.27 0.94
N SER A 95 -12.62 14.52 0.92
CA SER A 95 -13.54 14.42 2.05
C SER A 95 -13.06 13.33 2.99
N LEU A 96 -13.18 13.54 4.30
CA LEU A 96 -12.90 12.49 5.27
C LEU A 96 -13.78 11.28 4.96
N ASP A 97 -13.18 10.08 4.96
CA ASP A 97 -13.95 8.85 4.82
C ASP A 97 -14.48 8.41 6.18
N GLU A 98 -15.75 7.99 6.19
CA GLU A 98 -16.41 7.44 7.38
C GLU A 98 -16.01 5.97 7.61
N GLN A 99 -15.55 5.29 6.56
CA GLN A 99 -14.94 3.97 6.63
C GLN A 99 -13.42 4.14 6.78
N GLN A 100 -12.82 3.41 7.72
CA GLN A 100 -11.37 3.37 7.89
C GLN A 100 -10.85 2.08 7.27
N ASP A 101 -10.34 2.17 6.05
CA ASP A 101 -9.77 1.07 5.28
C ASP A 101 -8.24 0.97 5.47
N TRP A 102 -7.60 2.06 5.93
CA TRP A 102 -6.17 2.09 6.20
C TRP A 102 -5.84 1.83 7.67
N THR A 103 -4.83 1.00 7.90
CA THR A 103 -4.28 0.77 9.26
C THR A 103 -2.84 1.22 9.33
N LEU A 104 -2.52 2.12 10.27
CA LEU A 104 -1.15 2.52 10.51
C LEU A 104 -0.38 1.41 11.23
N LEU A 105 0.66 0.87 10.58
CA LEU A 105 1.53 -0.14 11.19
C LEU A 105 2.68 0.51 11.98
N ALA A 106 3.30 1.54 11.43
CA ALA A 106 4.36 2.31 12.06
C ALA A 106 4.52 3.68 11.38
N ALA A 107 4.99 4.67 12.12
CA ALA A 107 5.49 5.93 11.58
C ALA A 107 6.63 6.47 12.45
N ALA A 108 7.58 7.12 11.82
CA ALA A 108 8.67 7.81 12.48
C ALA A 108 9.15 8.98 11.62
N GLN A 109 9.69 10.00 12.27
CA GLN A 109 10.33 11.15 11.64
C GLN A 109 11.72 11.30 12.27
N ALA A 110 12.71 11.63 11.46
CA ALA A 110 14.10 11.78 11.85
C ALA A 110 14.51 13.26 11.93
#